data_AF-A0A6P2C4M8-F1
#
_entry.id   AF-A0A6P2C4M8-F1
#
_cell.length_a   1.000
_cell.length_b   1.000
_cell.length_c   1.000
_cell.angle_alpha   90.00
_cell.angle_beta   90.00
_cell.angle_gamma   90.00
#
_symmetry.space_group_name_H-M   'P 1'
#
loop_
_entity.id
_entity.type
_entity.pdbx_description
1 polymer ?
#
loop_
_entity_poly.entity_id
_entity_poly.type
_entity_poly.pdbx_seq_one_letter_code
_entity_poly.pdbx_strand_id
1 'polypeptide(L)'
;MLVRNRLLLIGAVMAAAIGMSTGPAVSSPAATSLASTAQGPCGSATAPGGYKHVIWIWMENHGYRDIIGNAKQAPYINSLAAACGVATDYHVTTHPSLPNYLAATSGLPQPDLPVLSYLDCTVSAVCHTSAASIFGQGETWKSYEESMPSNCDKSNSGEYSVRHNPAVYYTRLSGCASRDVPYRQLAADLAAGALPAFSFITPNLIDDMHDGTIAQGDTWLARHLPGILNSKEYRAGTTAVFITWDEGSGGYPAEDCDDTTSTDGSCRVPTIVISPSIPAGARSGKFFGHYSLLATTEQLLRLPRLRSASSAPTMTAAFHL
;
A
#
# COMPACT_ATOMS: atom_id res chain seq x y z
N MET A 1 42.82 16.31 73.87
CA MET A 1 44.16 16.67 73.34
C MET A 1 43.91 17.51 72.08
N LEU A 2 44.22 18.81 72.17
CA LEU A 2 44.19 19.91 71.17
C LEU A 2 42.89 20.10 70.33
N VAL A 3 41.97 21.04 70.65
CA VAL A 3 42.02 22.54 70.59
C VAL A 3 42.04 23.06 69.13
N ARG A 4 40.89 23.45 68.53
CA ARG A 4 40.18 24.77 68.55
C ARG A 4 40.78 25.84 67.61
N ASN A 5 40.02 26.33 66.62
CA ASN A 5 39.50 27.72 66.50
C ASN A 5 38.89 27.99 65.10
N ARG A 6 37.60 28.32 65.02
CA ARG A 6 36.96 29.68 64.95
C ARG A 6 37.00 30.29 63.54
N LEU A 7 35.83 30.67 63.00
CA LEU A 7 35.22 32.01 63.18
C LEU A 7 33.86 32.07 62.45
N LEU A 8 32.85 32.64 63.14
CA LEU A 8 31.67 33.25 62.52
C LEU A 8 32.08 34.60 61.91
N LEU A 9 31.46 34.99 60.79
CA LEU A 9 31.23 36.40 60.48
C LEU A 9 29.88 36.63 59.78
N ILE A 10 29.19 37.62 60.32
CA ILE A 10 27.92 38.22 59.94
C ILE A 10 28.19 39.33 58.93
N GLY A 11 27.25 39.53 58.00
CA GLY A 11 26.88 40.87 57.51
C GLY A 11 27.54 41.34 56.22
N ALA A 12 26.71 41.64 55.23
CA ALA A 12 26.42 43.01 54.79
C ALA A 12 25.77 42.97 53.39
N VAL A 13 24.55 43.49 53.31
CA VAL A 13 23.89 43.85 52.05
C VAL A 13 24.57 45.11 51.54
N MET A 14 25.12 45.07 50.33
CA MET A 14 25.47 46.27 49.57
C MET A 14 24.77 46.22 48.20
N ALA A 15 23.89 47.19 47.99
CA ALA A 15 23.35 47.54 46.69
C ALA A 15 24.43 48.26 45.89
N ALA A 16 24.78 47.73 44.71
CA ALA A 16 25.64 48.39 43.75
C ALA A 16 24.85 48.62 42.46
N ALA A 17 24.56 49.89 42.19
CA ALA A 17 24.09 50.37 40.90
C ALA A 17 25.25 50.25 39.89
N ILE A 18 25.03 49.52 38.79
CA ILE A 18 26.00 49.41 37.70
C ILE A 18 25.33 49.93 36.42
N GLY A 19 25.99 50.93 35.84
CA GLY A 19 25.54 51.70 34.69
C GLY A 19 25.45 50.90 33.40
N MET A 20 24.61 51.40 32.50
CA MET A 20 24.45 50.90 31.14
C MET A 20 25.71 51.21 30.31
N SER A 21 26.48 50.17 29.97
CA SER A 21 27.48 50.22 28.90
C SER A 21 26.96 49.43 27.70
N THR A 22 26.78 50.11 26.57
CA THR A 22 26.40 49.52 25.29
C THR A 22 27.57 48.75 24.68
N GLY A 23 27.54 47.41 24.76
CA GLY A 23 28.44 46.51 24.05
C GLY A 23 27.98 46.23 22.61
N PRO A 24 28.89 45.86 21.69
CA PRO A 24 28.58 45.67 20.27
C PRO A 24 27.70 44.44 20.05
N ALA A 25 26.78 44.54 19.09
CA ALA A 25 25.88 43.46 18.71
C ALA A 25 26.68 42.25 18.18
N VAL A 26 26.64 41.14 18.92
CA VAL A 26 27.13 39.85 18.47
C VAL A 26 26.13 39.32 17.44
N SER A 27 26.51 39.28 16.18
CA SER A 27 25.76 38.63 15.12
C SER A 27 25.74 37.12 15.38
N SER A 28 24.61 36.60 15.85
CA SER A 28 24.37 35.15 15.92
C SER A 28 24.53 34.54 14.52
N PRO A 29 25.20 33.38 14.39
CA PRO A 29 25.19 32.67 13.12
C PRO A 29 23.74 32.28 12.82
N ALA A 30 23.27 32.63 11.63
CA ALA A 30 21.96 32.24 11.15
C ALA A 30 21.85 30.72 11.26
N ALA A 31 20.93 30.24 12.09
CA ALA A 31 20.51 28.86 12.05
C ALA A 31 19.96 28.62 10.64
N THR A 32 20.70 27.88 9.82
CA THR A 32 20.15 27.28 8.61
C THR A 32 18.99 26.39 9.06
N SER A 33 17.77 26.93 8.99
CA SER A 33 16.59 26.10 9.09
C SER A 33 16.63 25.21 7.86
N LEU A 34 16.97 23.94 8.08
CA LEU A 34 16.55 22.90 7.14
C LEU A 34 15.02 22.90 7.22
N ALA A 35 14.40 23.70 6.35
CA ALA A 35 13.00 23.58 6.06
C ALA A 35 12.80 22.18 5.45
N SER A 36 12.54 21.20 6.32
CA SER A 36 11.81 20.01 5.93
C SER A 36 10.41 20.49 5.58
N THR A 37 10.22 20.99 4.35
CA THR A 37 8.89 20.97 3.76
C THR A 37 8.45 19.52 3.87
N ALA A 38 7.41 19.24 4.63
CA ALA A 38 6.78 17.93 4.58
C ALA A 38 6.30 17.76 3.14
N GLN A 39 7.13 17.17 2.27
CA GLN A 39 6.70 16.70 0.98
C GLN A 39 5.53 15.75 1.27
N GLY A 40 4.39 16.02 0.63
CA GLY A 40 3.23 15.13 0.71
C GLY A 40 3.59 13.71 0.26
N PRO A 41 2.67 12.75 0.42
CA PRO A 41 2.92 11.37 0.02
C PRO A 41 3.35 11.28 -1.45
N CYS A 42 2.84 12.14 -2.33
CA CYS A 42 3.23 12.20 -3.73
C CYS A 42 3.79 13.59 -4.12
N GLY A 43 4.34 13.69 -5.33
CA GLY A 43 4.97 14.91 -5.84
C GLY A 43 5.55 14.71 -7.24
N SER A 44 6.39 15.62 -7.71
CA SER A 44 7.03 15.52 -9.04
C SER A 44 8.50 15.10 -8.95
N ALA A 45 8.86 14.29 -7.95
CA ALA A 45 10.23 13.81 -7.80
C ALA A 45 10.56 12.78 -8.90
N THR A 46 11.78 12.78 -9.41
CA THR A 46 12.21 11.73 -10.33
C THR A 46 12.57 10.47 -9.55
N ALA A 47 12.11 9.29 -9.97
CA ALA A 47 12.51 8.01 -9.38
C ALA A 47 13.99 7.70 -9.72
N PRO A 48 14.95 7.86 -8.77
CA PRO A 48 16.36 7.77 -9.09
C PRO A 48 16.74 6.32 -9.39
N GLY A 49 17.08 6.01 -10.65
CA GLY A 49 17.40 4.64 -11.09
C GLY A 49 16.19 3.73 -11.35
N GLY A 50 14.98 4.31 -11.33
CA GLY A 50 13.73 3.58 -11.52
C GLY A 50 13.25 2.84 -10.27
N TYR A 51 12.12 2.16 -10.42
CA TYR A 51 11.47 1.44 -9.33
C TYR A 51 12.19 0.14 -8.97
N LYS A 52 12.16 -0.19 -7.68
CA LYS A 52 12.69 -1.41 -7.09
C LYS A 52 11.63 -2.18 -6.31
N HIS A 53 10.61 -1.49 -5.83
CA HIS A 53 9.54 -2.05 -5.02
C HIS A 53 8.19 -1.62 -5.56
N VAL A 54 7.26 -2.57 -5.62
CA VAL A 54 5.84 -2.32 -5.87
C VAL A 54 5.04 -2.98 -4.76
N ILE A 55 4.16 -2.20 -4.14
CA ILE A 55 3.27 -2.66 -3.08
C ILE A 55 1.84 -2.58 -3.59
N TRP A 56 1.10 -3.67 -3.48
CA TRP A 56 -0.34 -3.69 -3.65
C TRP A 56 -0.98 -3.83 -2.27
N ILE A 57 -1.95 -2.97 -1.98
CA ILE A 57 -2.85 -3.09 -0.83
C ILE A 57 -4.24 -3.33 -1.40
N TRP A 58 -4.80 -4.50 -1.12
CA TRP A 58 -6.11 -4.92 -1.63
C TRP A 58 -7.16 -4.78 -0.55
N MET A 59 -8.17 -3.97 -0.84
CA MET A 59 -9.37 -3.78 -0.06
C MET A 59 -10.53 -4.52 -0.74
N GLU A 60 -11.70 -4.55 -0.14
CA GLU A 60 -12.78 -5.45 -0.53
C GLU A 60 -14.10 -4.74 -0.84
N ASN A 61 -14.81 -5.24 -1.87
CA ASN A 61 -16.26 -5.15 -2.01
C ASN A 61 -16.88 -3.74 -2.07
N HIS A 62 -16.20 -2.76 -2.68
CA HIS A 62 -16.71 -1.39 -2.82
C HIS A 62 -16.44 -0.81 -4.21
N GLY A 63 -17.49 -0.27 -4.83
CA GLY A 63 -17.40 0.42 -6.11
C GLY A 63 -16.73 1.79 -5.97
N TYR A 64 -16.27 2.34 -7.10
CA TYR A 64 -15.55 3.61 -7.16
C TYR A 64 -16.31 4.75 -6.46
N ARG A 65 -17.65 4.79 -6.62
CA ARG A 65 -18.52 5.84 -6.07
C ARG A 65 -18.83 5.67 -4.59
N ASP A 66 -18.59 4.49 -4.01
CA ASP A 66 -18.80 4.26 -2.58
C ASP A 66 -17.68 4.90 -1.75
N ILE A 67 -16.47 4.99 -2.33
CA ILE A 67 -15.26 5.48 -1.68
C ILE A 67 -14.89 6.89 -2.15
N ILE A 68 -14.70 7.10 -3.45
CA ILE A 68 -14.20 8.37 -3.99
C ILE A 68 -15.30 9.43 -3.95
N GLY A 69 -15.06 10.49 -3.20
CA GLY A 69 -16.03 11.54 -2.88
C GLY A 69 -16.71 11.35 -1.51
N ASN A 70 -16.62 10.16 -0.92
CA ASN A 70 -17.21 9.86 0.39
C ASN A 70 -16.28 10.28 1.55
N ALA A 71 -15.94 11.56 1.63
CA ALA A 71 -15.04 12.08 2.67
C ALA A 71 -15.60 11.96 4.10
N LYS A 72 -16.89 11.60 4.26
CA LYS A 72 -17.49 11.36 5.57
C LYS A 72 -17.07 10.01 6.16
N GLN A 73 -17.07 8.95 5.33
CA GLN A 73 -16.70 7.60 5.77
C GLN A 73 -15.25 7.24 5.42
N ALA A 74 -14.70 7.84 4.36
CA ALA A 74 -13.36 7.57 3.86
C ALA A 74 -12.48 8.85 3.79
N PRO A 75 -12.33 9.63 4.89
CA PRO A 75 -11.58 10.89 4.85
C PRO A 75 -10.09 10.68 4.50
N TYR A 76 -9.42 9.66 5.04
CA TYR A 76 -8.01 9.43 4.76
C TYR A 76 -7.78 9.03 3.30
N ILE A 77 -8.57 8.08 2.80
CA ILE A 77 -8.54 7.63 1.42
C ILE A 77 -8.78 8.81 0.46
N ASN A 78 -9.77 9.66 0.73
CA ASN A 78 -10.03 10.84 -0.10
C ASN A 78 -8.93 11.90 0.00
N SER A 79 -8.23 11.99 1.13
CA SER A 79 -7.04 12.84 1.24
C SER A 79 -5.89 12.33 0.37
N LEU A 80 -5.70 11.01 0.27
CA LEU A 80 -4.73 10.40 -0.66
C LEU A 80 -5.14 10.67 -2.11
N ALA A 81 -6.42 10.49 -2.44
CA ALA A 81 -6.94 10.76 -3.78
C ALA A 81 -6.73 12.23 -4.23
N ALA A 82 -6.70 13.17 -3.28
CA ALA A 82 -6.38 14.57 -3.55
C ALA A 82 -4.86 14.83 -3.63
N ALA A 83 -4.06 14.10 -2.84
CA ALA A 83 -2.61 14.29 -2.75
C ALA A 83 -1.81 13.49 -3.78
N CYS A 84 -2.40 12.46 -4.40
CA CYS A 84 -1.73 11.46 -5.24
C CYS A 84 -2.54 11.18 -6.52
N GLY A 85 -2.30 10.04 -7.17
CA GLY A 85 -2.97 9.62 -8.40
C GLY A 85 -4.26 8.83 -8.17
N VAL A 86 -5.26 9.03 -9.02
CA VAL A 86 -6.46 8.19 -9.10
C VAL A 86 -6.68 7.69 -10.52
N ALA A 87 -6.74 6.37 -10.69
CA ALA A 87 -7.27 5.76 -11.92
C ALA A 87 -8.79 5.80 -11.83
N THR A 88 -9.38 6.76 -12.53
CA THR A 88 -10.81 6.97 -12.38
C THR A 88 -11.59 5.88 -13.07
N ASP A 89 -11.08 5.30 -14.15
CA ASP A 89 -11.76 4.25 -14.94
C ASP A 89 -11.07 2.89 -14.77
N TYR A 90 -10.98 2.43 -13.53
CA TYR A 90 -10.38 1.15 -13.18
C TYR A 90 -11.46 0.08 -12.96
N HIS A 91 -11.37 -1.00 -13.72
CA HIS A 91 -12.33 -2.09 -13.72
C HIS A 91 -11.76 -3.38 -13.15
N VAL A 92 -12.62 -4.16 -12.51
CA VAL A 92 -12.30 -5.51 -12.03
C VAL A 92 -12.46 -6.52 -13.15
N THR A 93 -12.05 -7.77 -12.92
CA THR A 93 -12.17 -8.80 -13.95
C THR A 93 -13.54 -9.43 -13.95
N THR A 94 -14.07 -9.76 -12.77
CA THR A 94 -15.33 -10.50 -12.62
C THR A 94 -15.86 -10.40 -11.19
N HIS A 95 -16.81 -11.27 -10.83
CA HIS A 95 -17.23 -11.56 -9.45
C HIS A 95 -17.27 -13.08 -9.23
N PRO A 96 -17.05 -13.60 -8.01
CA PRO A 96 -16.78 -12.92 -6.73
C PRO A 96 -15.27 -12.57 -6.54
N SER A 97 -14.83 -12.30 -5.31
CA SER A 97 -13.47 -11.92 -4.94
C SER A 97 -12.34 -12.79 -5.50
N LEU A 98 -12.27 -14.09 -5.15
CA LEU A 98 -11.12 -14.97 -5.45
C LEU A 98 -10.66 -14.94 -6.92
N PRO A 99 -11.55 -15.00 -7.94
CA PRO A 99 -11.11 -14.93 -9.33
C PRO A 99 -10.43 -13.60 -9.67
N ASN A 100 -10.80 -12.47 -9.06
CA ASN A 100 -10.08 -11.20 -9.24
C ASN A 100 -8.65 -11.26 -8.69
N TYR A 101 -8.44 -11.83 -7.50
CA TYR A 101 -7.09 -12.04 -6.94
C TYR A 101 -6.21 -12.91 -7.85
N LEU A 102 -6.76 -14.01 -8.35
CA LEU A 102 -6.03 -14.93 -9.24
C LEU A 102 -5.79 -14.32 -10.63
N ALA A 103 -6.75 -13.56 -11.17
CA ALA A 103 -6.61 -12.85 -12.43
C ALA A 103 -5.54 -11.76 -12.32
N ALA A 104 -5.59 -10.92 -11.28
CA ALA A 104 -4.67 -9.81 -11.09
C ALA A 104 -3.23 -10.25 -10.85
N THR A 105 -3.00 -11.28 -10.03
CA THR A 105 -1.63 -11.67 -9.68
C THR A 105 -0.99 -12.59 -10.72
N SER A 106 -1.75 -13.04 -11.71
CA SER A 106 -1.27 -14.04 -12.67
C SER A 106 -1.47 -13.64 -14.12
N GLY A 107 -2.49 -12.84 -14.43
CA GLY A 107 -2.89 -12.51 -15.79
C GLY A 107 -3.68 -13.61 -16.48
N LEU A 108 -4.12 -14.66 -15.77
CA LEU A 108 -5.06 -15.64 -16.34
C LEU A 108 -6.33 -14.92 -16.80
N PRO A 109 -6.75 -15.07 -18.07
CA PRO A 109 -8.04 -14.56 -18.50
C PRO A 109 -9.16 -15.32 -17.79
N GLN A 110 -10.33 -14.69 -17.67
CA GLN A 110 -11.50 -15.24 -16.97
C GLN A 110 -11.81 -16.71 -17.36
N PRO A 111 -11.87 -17.10 -18.65
CA PRO A 111 -12.13 -18.49 -19.04
C PRO A 111 -11.11 -19.53 -18.55
N ASP A 112 -9.89 -19.10 -18.19
CA ASP A 112 -8.79 -19.95 -17.75
C ASP A 112 -8.64 -20.00 -16.22
N LEU A 113 -9.49 -19.27 -15.48
CA LEU A 113 -9.52 -19.33 -14.01
C LEU A 113 -10.09 -20.68 -13.54
N PRO A 114 -9.66 -21.20 -12.37
CA PRO A 114 -10.20 -22.44 -11.82
C PRO A 114 -11.72 -22.35 -11.65
N VAL A 115 -12.48 -23.29 -12.22
CA VAL A 115 -13.96 -23.19 -12.25
C VAL A 115 -14.58 -22.98 -10.86
N LEU A 116 -14.03 -23.58 -9.81
CA LEU A 116 -14.56 -23.42 -8.46
C LEU A 116 -14.25 -22.05 -7.83
N SER A 117 -13.32 -21.27 -8.38
CA SER A 117 -13.06 -19.92 -7.87
C SER A 117 -14.26 -19.00 -8.04
N TYR A 118 -15.12 -19.24 -9.04
CA TYR A 118 -16.38 -18.50 -9.22
C TYR A 118 -17.41 -18.70 -8.09
N LEU A 119 -17.11 -19.54 -7.10
CA LEU A 119 -17.92 -19.76 -5.91
C LEU A 119 -17.19 -19.35 -4.62
N ASP A 120 -16.03 -18.70 -4.71
CA ASP A 120 -15.11 -18.47 -3.60
C ASP A 120 -14.78 -19.74 -2.81
N CYS A 121 -13.65 -20.36 -3.14
CA CYS A 121 -13.28 -21.65 -2.56
C CYS A 121 -12.01 -21.57 -1.71
N THR A 122 -11.97 -22.38 -0.66
CA THR A 122 -10.74 -22.64 0.11
C THR A 122 -9.76 -23.45 -0.73
N VAL A 123 -8.46 -23.19 -0.54
CA VAL A 123 -7.37 -23.92 -1.19
C VAL A 123 -7.57 -25.44 -1.07
N SER A 124 -7.62 -26.13 -2.20
CA SER A 124 -7.85 -27.58 -2.24
C SER A 124 -7.34 -28.19 -3.55
N ALA A 125 -7.48 -29.52 -3.70
CA ALA A 125 -7.11 -30.23 -4.92
C ALA A 125 -7.91 -29.80 -6.17
N VAL A 126 -9.00 -29.05 -6.00
CA VAL A 126 -9.86 -28.56 -7.10
C VAL A 126 -9.99 -27.02 -7.11
N CYS A 127 -9.39 -26.36 -6.12
CA CYS A 127 -9.36 -24.91 -5.98
C CYS A 127 -7.90 -24.46 -5.80
N HIS A 128 -7.17 -24.51 -6.91
CA HIS A 128 -5.77 -24.10 -7.00
C HIS A 128 -5.42 -23.86 -8.47
N THR A 129 -4.26 -23.30 -8.74
CA THR A 129 -3.72 -23.19 -10.10
C THR A 129 -2.22 -23.47 -10.14
N SER A 130 -1.74 -23.96 -11.29
CA SER A 130 -0.31 -24.16 -11.54
C SER A 130 0.30 -23.03 -12.39
N ALA A 131 -0.49 -22.00 -12.69
CA ALA A 131 -0.05 -20.88 -13.50
C ALA A 131 1.09 -20.11 -12.82
N ALA A 132 2.00 -19.55 -13.63
CA ALA A 132 2.99 -18.60 -13.11
C ALA A 132 2.30 -17.31 -12.65
N SER A 133 2.77 -16.70 -11.57
CA SER A 133 2.24 -15.44 -11.04
C SER A 133 3.37 -14.44 -10.79
N ILE A 134 3.01 -13.19 -10.47
CA ILE A 134 3.94 -12.15 -10.04
C ILE A 134 4.74 -12.61 -8.80
N PHE A 135 4.13 -13.46 -7.97
CA PHE A 135 4.82 -14.18 -6.91
C PHE A 135 5.85 -15.14 -7.53
N GLY A 136 7.12 -14.85 -7.29
CA GLY A 136 8.23 -15.66 -7.78
C GLY A 136 8.69 -15.33 -9.21
N GLN A 137 8.13 -14.32 -9.86
CA GLN A 137 8.63 -13.82 -11.14
C GLN A 137 9.88 -12.95 -10.98
N GLY A 138 9.93 -12.12 -9.94
CA GLY A 138 11.06 -11.25 -9.61
C GLY A 138 11.99 -11.82 -8.53
N GLU A 139 13.00 -11.03 -8.16
CA GLU A 139 14.05 -11.43 -7.20
C GLU A 139 13.47 -11.82 -5.82
N THR A 140 12.56 -11.00 -5.30
CA THR A 140 11.94 -11.18 -3.99
C THR A 140 10.46 -10.81 -4.01
N TRP A 141 9.66 -11.53 -3.24
CA TRP A 141 8.24 -11.24 -3.04
C TRP A 141 7.85 -11.57 -1.59
N LYS A 142 6.83 -10.89 -1.07
CA LYS A 142 6.10 -11.32 0.14
C LYS A 142 4.61 -10.97 0.05
N SER A 143 3.79 -11.81 0.68
CA SER A 143 2.40 -11.51 1.03
C SER A 143 2.34 -11.22 2.53
N TYR A 144 1.63 -10.16 2.91
CA TYR A 144 1.47 -9.72 4.29
C TYR A 144 -0.02 -9.72 4.62
N GLU A 145 -0.47 -10.78 5.28
CA GLU A 145 -1.88 -11.05 5.50
C GLU A 145 -2.28 -10.79 6.95
N GLU A 146 -3.21 -9.86 7.18
CA GLU A 146 -3.66 -9.55 8.53
C GLU A 146 -4.49 -10.69 9.13
N SER A 147 -4.37 -10.86 10.44
CA SER A 147 -4.98 -11.97 11.20
C SER A 147 -4.57 -13.38 10.76
N MET A 148 -3.68 -13.55 9.76
CA MET A 148 -3.18 -14.86 9.39
C MET A 148 -2.46 -15.52 10.58
N PRO A 149 -2.88 -16.71 11.02
CA PRO A 149 -2.41 -17.29 12.28
C PRO A 149 -0.98 -17.84 12.17
N SER A 150 -0.60 -18.36 11.00
CA SER A 150 0.72 -18.93 10.73
C SER A 150 1.15 -18.67 9.28
N ASN A 151 2.45 -18.73 8.99
CA ASN A 151 2.93 -18.53 7.62
C ASN A 151 2.34 -19.58 6.67
N CYS A 152 1.96 -19.18 5.46
CA CYS A 152 1.41 -20.09 4.45
C CYS A 152 0.12 -20.80 4.91
N ASP A 153 -0.75 -20.11 5.67
CA ASP A 153 -2.01 -20.69 6.11
C ASP A 153 -3.02 -20.78 4.96
N LYS A 154 -3.56 -21.98 4.77
CA LYS A 154 -4.42 -22.36 3.64
C LYS A 154 -5.90 -22.44 4.03
N SER A 155 -6.28 -21.93 5.19
CA SER A 155 -7.64 -22.02 5.72
C SER A 155 -8.07 -20.73 6.40
N ASN A 156 -9.38 -20.49 6.44
CA ASN A 156 -9.94 -19.36 7.16
C ASN A 156 -9.67 -19.48 8.66
N SER A 157 -9.42 -18.37 9.33
CA SER A 157 -9.18 -18.34 10.77
C SER A 157 -9.52 -16.97 11.37
N GLY A 158 -10.52 -16.89 12.25
CA GLY A 158 -10.99 -15.59 12.75
C GLY A 158 -11.38 -14.67 11.59
N GLU A 159 -10.84 -13.46 11.57
CA GLU A 159 -11.03 -12.49 10.48
C GLU A 159 -10.10 -12.71 9.26
N TYR A 160 -9.21 -13.72 9.28
CA TYR A 160 -8.41 -14.08 8.11
C TYR A 160 -9.23 -14.94 7.12
N SER A 161 -9.34 -14.44 5.89
CA SER A 161 -9.99 -15.09 4.76
C SER A 161 -8.95 -15.57 3.75
N VAL A 162 -8.78 -16.88 3.60
CA VAL A 162 -7.76 -17.42 2.70
C VAL A 162 -8.00 -17.04 1.24
N ARG A 163 -9.25 -16.80 0.84
CA ARG A 163 -9.58 -16.38 -0.53
C ARG A 163 -9.01 -15.00 -0.91
N HIS A 164 -8.64 -14.17 0.07
CA HIS A 164 -8.00 -12.87 -0.16
C HIS A 164 -6.44 -12.99 -0.19
N ASN A 165 -5.89 -14.19 0.06
CA ASN A 165 -4.45 -14.48 -0.05
C ASN A 165 -4.18 -15.34 -1.31
N PRO A 166 -3.86 -14.74 -2.46
CA PRO A 166 -3.65 -15.49 -3.71
C PRO A 166 -2.41 -16.39 -3.67
N ALA A 167 -1.39 -16.07 -2.87
CA ALA A 167 -0.11 -16.77 -2.90
C ALA A 167 -0.26 -18.28 -2.63
N VAL A 168 -1.16 -18.66 -1.72
CA VAL A 168 -1.38 -20.06 -1.32
C VAL A 168 -2.09 -20.92 -2.37
N TYR A 169 -2.70 -20.32 -3.40
CA TYR A 169 -3.38 -21.04 -4.49
C TYR A 169 -2.44 -21.51 -5.60
N TYR A 170 -1.20 -21.01 -5.65
CA TYR A 170 -0.22 -21.37 -6.68
C TYR A 170 0.58 -22.62 -6.30
N THR A 171 0.27 -23.76 -6.91
CA THR A 171 0.93 -25.04 -6.57
C THR A 171 2.39 -25.14 -6.98
N ARG A 172 2.83 -24.31 -7.92
CA ARG A 172 4.23 -24.21 -8.37
C ARG A 172 5.02 -23.13 -7.63
N LEU A 173 4.38 -22.34 -6.77
CA LEU A 173 5.05 -21.27 -6.03
C LEU A 173 5.91 -21.86 -4.92
N SER A 174 7.19 -21.47 -4.91
CA SER A 174 8.12 -21.84 -3.84
C SER A 174 8.28 -20.72 -2.83
N GLY A 175 8.68 -21.05 -1.61
CA GLY A 175 9.00 -20.06 -0.57
C GLY A 175 7.81 -19.55 0.26
N CYS A 176 6.59 -20.09 0.05
CA CYS A 176 5.37 -19.70 0.77
C CYS A 176 5.58 -19.62 2.30
N ALA A 177 6.13 -20.66 2.93
CA ALA A 177 6.39 -20.68 4.38
C ALA A 177 7.30 -19.56 4.92
N SER A 178 8.02 -18.84 4.05
CA SER A 178 8.92 -17.73 4.42
C SER A 178 8.50 -16.37 3.84
N ARG A 179 7.57 -16.35 2.89
CA ARG A 179 7.21 -15.18 2.08
C ARG A 179 5.74 -14.83 2.16
N ASP A 180 4.87 -15.80 2.40
CA ASP A 180 3.49 -15.57 2.79
C ASP A 180 3.41 -15.57 4.32
N VAL A 181 3.32 -14.37 4.90
CA VAL A 181 3.56 -14.14 6.33
C VAL A 181 2.48 -13.28 6.97
N PRO A 182 2.22 -13.44 8.28
CA PRO A 182 1.28 -12.57 8.97
C PRO A 182 1.71 -11.10 8.90
N TYR A 183 0.74 -10.20 8.71
CA TYR A 183 0.96 -8.78 8.45
C TYR A 183 1.93 -8.09 9.43
N ARG A 184 1.93 -8.50 10.71
CA ARG A 184 2.85 -8.00 11.75
C ARG A 184 4.34 -8.05 11.37
N GLN A 185 4.73 -8.88 10.41
CA GLN A 185 6.10 -8.96 9.91
C GLN A 185 6.52 -7.70 9.12
N LEU A 186 5.58 -6.97 8.51
CA LEU A 186 5.87 -5.83 7.64
C LEU A 186 6.70 -4.76 8.36
N ALA A 187 6.36 -4.43 9.61
CA ALA A 187 7.08 -3.40 10.37
C ALA A 187 8.56 -3.74 10.58
N ALA A 188 8.87 -5.02 10.83
CA ALA A 188 10.25 -5.48 10.97
C ALA A 188 11.01 -5.42 9.64
N ASP A 189 10.36 -5.81 8.53
CA ASP A 189 10.97 -5.75 7.20
C ASP A 189 11.26 -4.31 6.76
N LEU A 190 10.32 -3.38 7.00
CA LEU A 190 10.52 -1.95 6.73
C LEU A 190 11.66 -1.36 7.58
N ALA A 191 11.73 -1.72 8.87
CA ALA A 191 12.80 -1.26 9.76
C ALA A 191 14.18 -1.81 9.36
N ALA A 192 14.23 -3.03 8.80
CA ALA A 192 15.44 -3.65 8.32
C ALA A 192 15.88 -3.17 6.91
N GLY A 193 15.06 -2.38 6.22
CA GLY A 193 15.30 -2.01 4.82
C GLY A 193 15.21 -3.22 3.88
N ALA A 194 14.29 -4.14 4.18
CA ALA A 194 14.13 -5.45 3.54
C ALA A 194 12.80 -5.60 2.81
N LEU A 195 12.22 -4.48 2.35
CA LEU A 195 11.02 -4.51 1.52
C LEU A 195 11.29 -5.33 0.24
N PRO A 196 10.46 -6.34 -0.09
CA PRO A 196 10.69 -7.14 -1.29
C PRO A 196 10.39 -6.34 -2.56
N ALA A 197 10.80 -6.87 -3.72
CA ALA A 197 10.50 -6.24 -5.00
C ALA A 197 8.99 -6.17 -5.26
N PHE A 198 8.24 -7.22 -4.89
CA PHE A 198 6.78 -7.23 -4.90
C PHE A 198 6.23 -7.52 -3.51
N SER A 199 5.36 -6.64 -2.99
CA SER A 199 4.61 -6.86 -1.76
C SER A 199 3.11 -6.89 -2.06
N PHE A 200 2.44 -7.93 -1.60
CA PHE A 200 0.98 -7.99 -1.57
C PHE A 200 0.54 -7.84 -0.11
N ILE A 201 -0.44 -6.98 0.16
CA ILE A 201 -0.93 -6.67 1.50
C ILE A 201 -2.44 -6.78 1.48
N THR A 202 -2.97 -7.56 2.41
CA THR A 202 -4.42 -7.70 2.61
C THR A 202 -4.73 -7.45 4.08
N PRO A 203 -5.56 -6.45 4.40
CA PRO A 203 -6.17 -6.35 5.72
C PRO A 203 -7.12 -7.54 5.98
N ASN A 204 -7.57 -7.70 7.22
CA ASN A 204 -8.53 -8.76 7.57
C ASN A 204 -9.95 -8.38 7.12
N LEU A 205 -10.91 -9.30 7.21
CA LEU A 205 -12.31 -9.11 6.79
C LEU A 205 -13.00 -7.85 7.33
N ILE A 206 -12.56 -7.30 8.46
CA ILE A 206 -13.11 -6.07 9.02
C ILE A 206 -12.40 -4.84 8.45
N ASP A 207 -11.09 -4.92 8.35
CA ASP A 207 -10.24 -3.80 7.96
C ASP A 207 -10.10 -3.66 6.44
N ASP A 208 -10.41 -4.70 5.66
CA ASP A 208 -10.45 -4.67 4.19
C ASP A 208 -11.79 -4.10 3.66
N MET A 209 -12.78 -3.93 4.56
CA MET A 209 -14.15 -3.47 4.30
C MET A 209 -15.13 -4.55 3.79
N HIS A 210 -14.76 -5.83 3.79
CA HIS A 210 -15.67 -6.91 3.37
C HIS A 210 -16.84 -7.09 4.36
N ASP A 211 -16.52 -7.37 5.63
CA ASP A 211 -17.48 -7.52 6.73
C ASP A 211 -17.51 -6.27 7.63
N GLY A 212 -16.51 -5.40 7.49
CA GLY A 212 -16.41 -4.13 8.18
C GLY A 212 -17.04 -2.95 7.44
N THR A 213 -16.92 -1.77 8.03
CA THR A 213 -17.39 -0.52 7.44
C THR A 213 -16.27 0.19 6.67
N ILE A 214 -16.65 1.03 5.71
CA ILE A 214 -15.72 1.96 5.03
C ILE A 214 -14.85 2.75 6.03
N ALA A 215 -15.43 3.20 7.15
CA ALA A 215 -14.69 3.95 8.17
C ALA A 215 -13.63 3.10 8.91
N GLN A 216 -13.86 1.80 9.06
CA GLN A 216 -12.87 0.89 9.65
C GLN A 216 -11.68 0.73 8.71
N GLY A 217 -11.91 0.40 7.43
CA GLY A 217 -10.82 0.28 6.47
C GLY A 217 -10.08 1.59 6.21
N ASP A 218 -10.78 2.74 6.20
CA ASP A 218 -10.13 4.07 6.13
C ASP A 218 -9.22 4.31 7.34
N THR A 219 -9.69 3.98 8.54
CA THR A 219 -8.91 4.07 9.78
C THR A 219 -7.71 3.13 9.77
N TRP A 220 -7.88 1.91 9.24
CA TRP A 220 -6.79 0.96 9.10
C TRP A 220 -5.70 1.51 8.19
N LEU A 221 -6.07 2.00 7.00
CA LEU A 221 -5.12 2.63 6.07
C LEU A 221 -4.44 3.85 6.71
N ALA A 222 -5.19 4.70 7.42
CA ALA A 222 -4.65 5.87 8.11
C ALA A 222 -3.60 5.51 9.17
N ARG A 223 -3.73 4.36 9.81
CA ARG A 223 -2.80 3.87 10.84
C ARG A 223 -1.56 3.21 10.24
N HIS A 224 -1.71 2.49 9.14
CA HIS A 224 -0.69 1.57 8.63
C HIS A 224 0.11 2.12 7.46
N LEU A 225 -0.57 2.77 6.49
CA LEU A 225 0.08 3.30 5.31
C LEU A 225 1.21 4.30 5.63
N PRO A 226 1.11 5.18 6.66
CA PRO A 226 2.22 6.05 7.03
C PRO A 226 3.52 5.31 7.37
N GLY A 227 3.46 4.07 7.87
CA GLY A 227 4.67 3.25 8.10
C GLY A 227 5.41 2.94 6.80
N ILE A 228 4.67 2.59 5.75
CA ILE A 228 5.20 2.36 4.40
C ILE A 228 5.74 3.66 3.81
N LEU A 229 4.98 4.75 3.88
CA LEU A 229 5.37 6.02 3.27
C LEU A 229 6.57 6.70 3.97
N ASN A 230 6.82 6.36 5.24
CA ASN A 230 7.99 6.81 5.99
C ASN A 230 9.20 5.87 5.87
N SER A 231 9.06 4.74 5.17
CA SER A 231 10.16 3.80 4.94
C SER A 231 11.30 4.42 4.12
N LYS A 232 12.48 3.83 4.23
CA LYS A 232 13.67 4.27 3.49
C LYS A 232 13.45 4.15 1.98
N GLU A 233 12.83 3.07 1.55
CA GLU A 233 12.58 2.71 0.15
C GLU A 233 11.60 3.67 -0.50
N TYR A 234 10.51 4.02 0.20
CA TYR A 234 9.55 5.00 -0.29
C TYR A 234 10.16 6.39 -0.38
N ARG A 235 10.84 6.84 0.68
CA ARG A 235 11.51 8.15 0.71
C ARG A 235 12.66 8.27 -0.30
N ALA A 236 13.25 7.16 -0.71
CA ALA A 236 14.25 7.12 -1.79
C ALA A 236 13.64 7.31 -3.19
N GLY A 237 12.31 7.31 -3.32
CA GLY A 237 11.63 7.43 -4.62
C GLY A 237 11.68 6.16 -5.46
N THR A 238 11.91 5.00 -4.84
CA THR A 238 12.07 3.71 -5.53
C THR A 238 10.88 2.75 -5.35
N THR A 239 9.81 3.22 -4.71
CA THR A 239 8.62 2.41 -4.37
C THR A 239 7.36 3.02 -4.96
N ALA A 240 6.55 2.22 -5.64
CA ALA A 240 5.17 2.54 -6.00
C ALA A 240 4.22 1.76 -5.10
N VAL A 241 3.16 2.41 -4.62
CA VAL A 241 2.09 1.79 -3.84
C VAL A 241 0.78 1.96 -4.60
N PHE A 242 0.05 0.86 -4.74
CA PHE A 242 -1.28 0.81 -5.32
C PHE A 242 -2.26 0.36 -4.25
N ILE A 243 -3.32 1.13 -4.05
CA ILE A 243 -4.46 0.72 -3.21
C ILE A 243 -5.62 0.52 -4.16
N THR A 244 -6.19 -0.68 -4.19
CA THR A 244 -7.29 -1.05 -5.07
C THR A 244 -8.29 -1.93 -4.32
N TRP A 245 -9.45 -2.14 -4.92
CA TRP A 245 -10.46 -3.07 -4.42
C TRP A 245 -10.57 -4.25 -5.38
N ASP A 246 -10.90 -5.41 -4.85
CA ASP A 246 -11.03 -6.65 -5.62
C ASP A 246 -12.27 -6.64 -6.53
N GLU A 247 -13.40 -6.11 -6.05
CA GLU A 247 -14.68 -6.01 -6.72
C GLU A 247 -15.57 -4.90 -6.14
N GLY A 248 -16.54 -4.43 -6.92
CA GLY A 248 -17.57 -3.50 -6.45
C GLY A 248 -18.78 -4.21 -5.87
N SER A 249 -19.61 -3.52 -5.09
CA SER A 249 -20.81 -4.16 -4.53
C SER A 249 -21.85 -4.46 -5.62
N GLY A 250 -22.50 -5.62 -5.52
CA GLY A 250 -23.74 -5.93 -6.27
C GLY A 250 -23.56 -6.60 -7.64
N GLY A 251 -22.35 -7.10 -7.97
CA GLY A 251 -22.14 -7.94 -9.15
C GLY A 251 -22.70 -9.35 -9.00
N TYR A 252 -22.58 -10.14 -10.06
CA TYR A 252 -23.02 -11.54 -10.09
C TYR A 252 -21.92 -12.48 -10.58
N PRO A 253 -21.92 -13.76 -10.15
CA PRO A 253 -20.84 -14.68 -10.46
C PRO A 253 -20.55 -14.80 -11.95
N ALA A 254 -19.27 -14.73 -12.30
CA ALA A 254 -18.77 -14.78 -13.67
C ALA A 254 -19.23 -13.63 -14.59
N GLU A 255 -19.67 -12.50 -14.03
CA GLU A 255 -19.84 -11.26 -14.77
C GLU A 255 -18.54 -10.87 -15.50
N ASP A 256 -18.64 -10.37 -16.73
CA ASP A 256 -17.50 -9.88 -17.50
C ASP A 256 -17.32 -8.37 -17.22
N CYS A 257 -16.38 -8.05 -16.33
CA CYS A 257 -16.09 -6.67 -15.94
C CYS A 257 -14.87 -6.08 -16.66
N ASP A 258 -14.08 -6.91 -17.36
CA ASP A 258 -12.95 -6.46 -18.22
C ASP A 258 -13.45 -5.98 -19.60
N ASP A 259 -14.62 -5.33 -19.59
CA ASP A 259 -15.27 -4.77 -20.76
C ASP A 259 -15.33 -3.23 -20.66
N THR A 260 -14.71 -2.58 -21.63
CA THR A 260 -14.73 -1.12 -21.83
C THR A 260 -16.13 -0.54 -22.08
N THR A 261 -17.12 -1.38 -22.37
CA THR A 261 -18.51 -0.97 -22.60
C THR A 261 -19.41 -1.17 -21.39
N SER A 262 -18.93 -1.84 -20.34
CA SER A 262 -19.70 -2.06 -19.13
C SER A 262 -20.02 -0.72 -18.44
N THR A 263 -21.31 -0.51 -18.20
CA THR A 263 -21.80 0.61 -17.39
C THR A 263 -22.13 0.19 -15.96
N ASP A 264 -21.85 -1.06 -15.58
CA ASP A 264 -22.13 -1.56 -14.24
C ASP A 264 -21.20 -0.90 -13.22
N GLY A 265 -21.80 -0.38 -12.15
CA GLY A 265 -21.05 0.19 -11.03
C GLY A 265 -20.29 -0.86 -10.23
N SER A 266 -20.73 -2.12 -10.24
CA SER A 266 -20.06 -3.25 -9.59
C SER A 266 -18.70 -3.54 -10.23
N CYS A 267 -18.55 -3.24 -11.52
CA CYS A 267 -17.33 -3.53 -12.26
C CYS A 267 -16.24 -2.49 -12.07
N ARG A 268 -16.56 -1.29 -11.58
CA ARG A 268 -15.62 -0.18 -11.47
C ARG A 268 -15.27 0.10 -10.02
N VAL A 269 -14.00 -0.06 -9.67
CA VAL A 269 -13.49 0.06 -8.30
C VAL A 269 -12.58 1.28 -8.12
N PRO A 270 -12.39 1.78 -6.89
CA PRO A 270 -11.38 2.79 -6.63
C PRO A 270 -9.99 2.22 -6.87
N THR A 271 -9.08 3.03 -7.42
CA THR A 271 -7.66 2.69 -7.47
C THR A 271 -6.80 3.93 -7.32
N ILE A 272 -6.01 3.93 -6.26
CA ILE A 272 -5.14 5.05 -5.86
C ILE A 272 -3.71 4.64 -6.13
N VAL A 273 -2.98 5.54 -6.78
CA VAL A 273 -1.59 5.34 -7.19
C VAL A 273 -0.73 6.32 -6.41
N ILE A 274 0.25 5.80 -5.66
CA ILE A 274 1.02 6.55 -4.68
C ILE A 274 2.52 6.34 -4.94
N SER A 275 3.23 7.42 -5.23
CA SER A 275 4.69 7.45 -5.36
C SER A 275 5.17 8.91 -5.34
N PRO A 276 6.40 9.19 -4.88
CA PRO A 276 6.98 10.53 -4.94
C PRO A 276 7.07 11.14 -6.35
N SER A 277 6.93 10.34 -7.42
CA SER A 277 6.96 10.82 -8.80
C SER A 277 5.61 11.21 -9.40
N ILE A 278 4.51 10.96 -8.68
CA ILE A 278 3.15 11.24 -9.17
C ILE A 278 2.76 12.67 -8.80
N PRO A 279 2.45 13.55 -9.78
CA PRO A 279 1.93 14.88 -9.49
C PRO A 279 0.70 14.81 -8.58
N ALA A 280 0.63 15.71 -7.60
CA ALA A 280 -0.48 15.74 -6.67
C ALA A 280 -1.82 15.94 -7.40
N GLY A 281 -2.81 15.10 -7.09
CA GLY A 281 -4.14 15.14 -7.69
C GLY A 281 -4.21 14.62 -9.13
N ALA A 282 -3.19 13.89 -9.61
CA ALA A 282 -3.22 13.28 -10.93
C ALA A 282 -4.46 12.38 -11.11
N ARG A 283 -5.14 12.47 -12.25
CA ARG A 283 -6.29 11.62 -12.57
C ARG A 283 -6.17 11.10 -13.99
N SER A 284 -6.55 9.85 -14.20
CA SER A 284 -6.64 9.26 -15.53
C SER A 284 -7.97 8.56 -15.74
N GLY A 285 -8.68 8.97 -16.79
CA GLY A 285 -9.90 8.33 -17.28
C GLY A 285 -9.64 7.28 -18.35
N LYS A 286 -8.39 6.82 -18.50
CA LYS A 286 -8.09 5.68 -19.37
C LYS A 286 -8.57 4.40 -18.71
N PHE A 287 -9.16 3.51 -19.50
CA PHE A 287 -9.54 2.18 -19.04
C PHE A 287 -8.30 1.42 -18.55
N PHE A 288 -8.36 1.03 -17.28
CA PHE A 288 -7.41 0.14 -16.63
C PHE A 288 -8.18 -0.95 -15.92
N GLY A 289 -7.50 -2.05 -15.59
CA GLY A 289 -8.05 -3.06 -14.71
C GLY A 289 -6.97 -3.92 -14.10
N HIS A 290 -7.34 -5.05 -13.50
CA HIS A 290 -6.39 -5.96 -12.83
C HIS A 290 -5.20 -6.37 -13.71
N TYR A 291 -5.41 -6.62 -15.00
CA TYR A 291 -4.30 -6.93 -15.92
C TYR A 291 -3.41 -5.70 -16.20
N SER A 292 -3.97 -4.49 -16.16
CA SER A 292 -3.19 -3.25 -16.28
C SER A 292 -2.31 -3.01 -15.05
N LEU A 293 -2.83 -3.34 -13.86
CA LEU A 293 -2.07 -3.27 -12.60
C LEU A 293 -0.90 -4.26 -12.61
N LEU A 294 -1.13 -5.50 -13.06
CA LEU A 294 -0.08 -6.49 -13.27
C LEU A 294 0.95 -6.00 -14.28
N ALA A 295 0.52 -5.59 -15.48
CA ALA A 295 1.41 -5.12 -16.54
C ALA A 295 2.26 -3.93 -16.10
N THR A 296 1.69 -3.03 -15.29
CA THR A 296 2.39 -1.88 -14.70
C THR A 296 3.45 -2.36 -13.73
N THR A 297 3.10 -3.29 -12.83
CA THR A 297 4.02 -3.85 -11.83
C THR A 297 5.19 -4.57 -12.49
N GLU A 298 4.91 -5.40 -13.49
CA GLU A 298 5.92 -6.10 -14.28
C GLU A 298 6.83 -5.10 -15.01
N GLN A 299 6.27 -4.03 -15.58
CA GLN A 299 7.07 -2.98 -16.22
C GLN A 299 7.99 -2.25 -15.22
N LEU A 300 7.46 -1.86 -14.05
CA LEU A 300 8.22 -1.16 -13.01
C LEU A 300 9.36 -2.00 -12.45
N LEU A 301 9.13 -3.30 -12.30
CA LEU A 301 10.13 -4.26 -11.82
C LEU A 301 10.98 -4.88 -12.95
N ARG A 302 10.78 -4.46 -14.20
CA ARG A 302 11.49 -4.95 -15.39
C ARG A 302 11.34 -6.47 -15.60
N LEU A 303 10.16 -6.99 -15.33
CA LEU A 303 9.78 -8.39 -15.48
C LEU A 303 9.07 -8.62 -16.83
N PRO A 304 9.13 -9.86 -17.39
CA PRO A 304 8.36 -10.21 -18.58
C PRO A 304 6.86 -10.19 -18.25
N ARG A 305 6.01 -9.77 -19.18
CA ARG A 305 4.56 -9.68 -18.91
C ARG A 305 3.83 -11.02 -19.01
N LEU A 306 3.00 -11.34 -18.04
CA LEU A 306 2.21 -12.58 -18.01
C LEU A 306 0.88 -12.44 -18.76
N ARG A 307 0.61 -13.36 -19.69
CA ARG A 307 -0.75 -13.63 -20.24
C ARG A 307 -1.51 -12.35 -20.60
N SER A 308 -2.69 -12.09 -20.03
CA SER A 308 -3.50 -10.90 -20.35
C SER A 308 -2.79 -9.57 -20.06
N ALA A 309 -1.84 -9.55 -19.11
CA ALA A 309 -1.01 -8.38 -18.85
C ALA A 309 -0.08 -8.04 -20.04
N SER A 310 0.27 -9.00 -20.89
CA SER A 310 1.14 -8.76 -22.05
C SER A 310 0.54 -7.77 -23.06
N SER A 311 -0.79 -7.74 -23.19
CA SER A 311 -1.53 -6.81 -24.04
C SER A 311 -2.19 -5.65 -23.30
N ALA A 312 -2.26 -5.71 -21.96
CA ALA A 312 -2.91 -4.67 -21.16
C ALA A 312 -2.14 -3.33 -21.20
N PRO A 313 -2.86 -2.19 -21.21
CA PRO A 313 -2.23 -0.89 -21.08
C PRO A 313 -1.60 -0.73 -19.70
N THR A 314 -0.42 -0.10 -19.62
CA THR A 314 0.17 0.23 -18.32
C THR A 314 -0.20 1.62 -17.85
N MET A 315 -0.17 1.79 -16.54
CA MET A 315 -0.49 3.01 -15.82
C MET A 315 0.70 3.98 -15.76
N THR A 316 1.90 3.56 -16.19
CA THR A 316 3.15 4.34 -16.03
C THR A 316 3.08 5.72 -16.67
N ALA A 317 2.62 5.80 -17.92
CA ALA A 317 2.49 7.08 -18.64
C ALA A 317 1.40 7.98 -18.03
N ALA A 318 0.34 7.39 -17.48
CA ALA A 318 -0.78 8.13 -16.90
C ALA A 318 -0.44 8.76 -15.53
N PHE A 319 0.53 8.18 -14.80
CA PHE A 319 0.88 8.62 -13.45
C PHE A 319 2.36 8.99 -13.28
N HIS A 320 3.13 9.13 -14.37
CA HIS A 320 4.55 9.50 -14.31
C HIS A 320 5.38 8.51 -13.45
N LEU A 321 5.11 7.21 -13.61
CA LEU A 321 5.90 6.12 -13.04
C LEU A 321 6.95 5.62 -14.03
#